data_AF-T2JR17-F1
#
_entry.id   AF-T2JR17-F1
#
_cell.length_a   1.000
_cell.length_b   1.000
_cell.length_c   1.000
_cell.angle_alpha   90.00
_cell.angle_beta   90.00
_cell.angle_gamma   90.00
#
_symmetry.space_group_name_H-M   'P 1'
#
loop_
_entity.id
_entity.type
_entity.pdbx_description
1 polymer ?
#
loop_
_entity_poly.entity_id
_entity_poly.type
_entity_poly.pdbx_seq_one_letter_code
_entity_poly.pdbx_strand_id
1 'polypeptide(L)' 'MIRKNPAFRPLIEKTVRQLAEDPFHPSLRTHKLKGDLSNVWSCSIDYSNRVLFEFIEDPEQQKQAILLLNLGSHDEVY' A
#
# COMPACT_ATOMS: atom_id res chain seq x y z
N MET A 1 5.51 14.34 1.33
CA MET A 1 6.07 13.58 0.20
C MET A 1 5.66 14.09 -1.19
N ILE A 2 4.38 14.04 -1.60
CA ILE A 2 3.99 14.36 -2.99
C ILE A 2 4.19 15.84 -3.38
N ARG A 3 4.01 16.77 -2.45
CA ARG A 3 4.26 18.21 -2.70
C ARG A 3 5.76 18.56 -2.74
N LYS A 4 6.63 17.69 -2.21
CA LYS A 4 8.08 17.92 -2.11
C LYS A 4 8.85 17.26 -3.26
N ASN A 5 8.28 16.29 -3.96
CA ASN A 5 8.89 15.65 -5.12
C ASN A 5 7.83 15.23 -6.17
N PRO A 6 7.67 15.98 -7.28
CA PRO A 6 6.71 15.67 -8.35
C PRO A 6 6.96 14.31 -9.01
N ALA A 7 8.22 13.85 -9.06
CA ALA A 7 8.59 12.58 -9.66
C ALA A 7 8.06 11.35 -8.90
N PHE A 8 7.48 11.57 -7.72
CA PHE A 8 6.94 10.50 -6.89
C PHE A 8 5.51 10.10 -7.28
N ARG A 9 4.76 10.98 -7.95
CA ARG A 9 3.37 10.70 -8.36
C ARG A 9 3.25 9.50 -9.31
N PRO A 10 4.04 9.38 -10.38
CA PRO A 10 3.92 8.25 -11.31
C PRO A 10 4.23 6.91 -10.65
N LEU A 11 5.17 6.88 -9.69
CA LEU A 11 5.50 5.66 -8.94
C LEU A 11 4.35 5.22 -8.05
N ILE A 12 3.72 6.16 -7.34
CA ILE A 12 2.53 5.87 -6.53
C ILE A 12 1.41 5.36 -7.44
N GLU A 13 1.13 6.05 -8.55
CA GLU A 13 0.06 5.65 -9.47
C GLU A 13 0.27 4.23 -10.00
N LYS A 14 1.49 3.91 -10.46
CA LYS A 14 1.84 2.57 -10.92
C LYS A 14 1.65 1.54 -9.80
N THR A 15 2.09 1.86 -8.58
CA THR A 15 1.98 0.96 -7.43
C THR A 15 0.53 0.69 -7.07
N VAL A 16 -0.31 1.73 -7.01
CA VAL A 16 -1.75 1.58 -6.71
C VAL A 16 -2.47 0.80 -7.80
N ARG A 17 -2.14 1.01 -9.08
CA ARG A 17 -2.71 0.21 -10.19
C ARG A 17 -2.34 -1.27 -10.05
N GLN A 18 -1.05 -1.57 -9.83
CA GLN A 18 -0.61 -2.95 -9.63
C GLN A 18 -1.26 -3.59 -8.39
N LEU A 19 -1.38 -2.83 -7.30
CA LEU A 19 -2.01 -3.28 -6.05
C LEU A 19 -3.50 -3.62 -6.26
N ALA A 20 -4.21 -2.86 -7.09
CA ALA A 20 -5.60 -3.12 -7.42
C ALA A 20 -5.79 -4.33 -8.34
N GLU A 21 -4.80 -4.64 -9.19
CA GLU A 21 -4.82 -5.80 -10.10
C GLU A 21 -4.42 -7.10 -9.40
N ASP A 22 -3.29 -7.09 -8.70
CA ASP A 22 -2.77 -8.22 -7.94
C ASP A 22 -1.99 -7.71 -6.72
N PRO A 23 -2.61 -7.73 -5.51
CA PRO A 23 -1.97 -7.21 -4.32
C PRO A 23 -0.78 -8.05 -3.84
N PHE A 24 -0.59 -9.27 -4.36
CA PHE A 24 0.54 -10.14 -4.03
C PHE A 24 1.55 -10.27 -5.16
N HIS A 25 1.46 -9.39 -6.17
CA HIS A 25 2.43 -9.37 -7.26
C HIS A 25 3.86 -9.25 -6.70
N PRO A 26 4.83 -10.07 -7.16
CA PRO A 26 6.16 -10.13 -6.53
C PRO A 26 6.91 -8.78 -6.47
N SER A 27 6.64 -7.86 -7.40
CA SER A 27 7.24 -6.51 -7.39
C SER A 27 6.77 -5.66 -6.22
N LEU A 28 5.57 -5.89 -5.69
CA LEU A 28 5.01 -5.15 -4.56
C LEU A 28 5.63 -5.57 -3.23
N ARG A 29 6.21 -6.78 -3.14
CA ARG A 29 6.79 -7.32 -1.90
C ARG A 29 5.83 -7.19 -0.71
N THR A 30 4.55 -7.47 -0.98
CA THR A 30 3.47 -7.33 -0.01
C THR A 30 3.67 -8.29 1.15
N HIS A 31 3.57 -7.76 2.37
CA HIS A 31 3.66 -8.56 3.59
C HIS A 31 2.75 -7.99 4.67
N LYS A 32 2.29 -8.87 5.55
CA LYS A 32 1.44 -8.53 6.67
C LYS A 32 2.31 -7.98 7.81
N LEU A 33 1.87 -6.88 8.43
CA LEU A 33 2.51 -6.36 9.62
C LEU A 33 2.22 -7.27 10.83
N LYS A 34 3.04 -7.13 11.88
CA LYS A 34 2.95 -7.94 13.10
C LYS A 34 2.60 -7.08 14.30
N GLY A 35 2.19 -7.73 15.40
CA GLY A 35 1.82 -7.04 16.64
C GLY A 35 0.47 -6.34 16.52
N ASP A 36 0.38 -5.12 17.07
CA ASP A 36 -0.87 -4.34 17.12
C ASP A 36 -1.42 -3.98 15.74
N LEU A 37 -0.58 -4.01 14.70
CA LEU A 37 -0.95 -3.77 13.30
C LEU A 37 -1.21 -5.06 12.53
N SER A 38 -1.58 -6.15 13.21
CA SER A 38 -1.78 -7.46 12.58
C SER A 38 -2.93 -7.53 11.56
N ASN A 39 -3.73 -6.48 11.37
CA ASN A 39 -4.69 -6.42 10.25
C ASN A 39 -4.17 -5.63 9.04
N VAL A 40 -3.06 -4.91 9.23
CA VAL A 40 -2.45 -4.04 8.23
C VAL A 40 -1.43 -4.79 7.39
N TRP A 41 -1.37 -4.41 6.12
CA TRP A 41 -0.43 -4.88 5.13
C TRP A 41 0.45 -3.74 4.64
N SER A 42 1.66 -4.09 4.21
CA SER A 42 2.61 -3.15 3.61
C SER A 42 3.05 -3.65 2.25
N CYS A 43 3.11 -2.77 1.25
CA CYS A 43 3.75 -3.03 -0.03
C CYS A 43 4.73 -1.91 -0.43
N SER A 44 5.66 -2.23 -1.32
CA SER A 44 6.76 -1.36 -1.74
C SER A 44 6.36 -0.48 -2.92
N ILE A 45 6.60 0.83 -2.77
CA ILE A 45 6.57 1.80 -3.87
C ILE A 45 7.96 1.85 -4.54
N ASP A 46 9.01 1.91 -3.72
CA ASP A 46 10.41 1.81 -4.10
C ASP A 46 11.21 1.17 -2.96
N TYR A 47 12.54 1.37 -2.93
CA TYR A 47 13.37 0.82 -1.85
C TYR A 47 12.97 1.36 -0.46
N SER A 48 12.69 2.66 -0.36
CA SER A 48 12.55 3.40 0.90
C SER A 48 11.10 3.75 1.24
N ASN A 49 10.13 3.54 0.36
CA ASN A 49 8.76 3.99 0.55
C ASN A 49 7.74 2.85 0.46
N ARG A 50 6.68 2.94 1.26
CA ARG A 50 5.67 1.90 1.41
C ARG A 50 4.25 2.47 1.35
N VAL A 51 3.32 1.63 0.89
CA VAL A 51 1.88 1.80 1.08
C VAL A 51 1.47 0.93 2.26
N LEU A 52 0.71 1.49 3.19
CA LEU A 52 -0.02 0.72 4.20
C LEU A 52 -1.49 0.62 3.81
N PHE A 53 -2.04 -0.58 3.92
CA PHE A 53 -3.41 -0.85 3.53
C PHE A 53 -4.02 -2.01 4.33
N GLU A 54 -5.35 -2.11 4.28
CA GLU A 54 -6.11 -3.23 4.80
C GLU A 54 -7.00 -3.84 3.71
N PHE A 55 -7.28 -5.13 3.85
CA PHE A 55 -8.37 -5.75 3.12
C PHE A 55 -9.65 -5.61 3.94
N ILE A 56 -10.66 -4.98 3.35
CA ILE A 56 -11.97 -4.79 3.97
C ILE A 56 -13.05 -5.41 3.09
N GLU A 57 -14.22 -5.69 3.66
CA GLU A 57 -15.42 -5.97 2.87
C GLU A 57 -16.09 -4.65 2.49
N ASP A 58 -16.34 -4.45 1.20
CA ASP A 58 -17.15 -3.34 0.70
C ASP A 58 -18.63 -3.66 0.97
N PRO A 59 -19.32 -2.93 1.87
CA PRO A 59 -20.70 -3.21 2.22
C PRO A 59 -21.67 -3.01 1.06
N GLU A 60 -21.34 -2.11 0.12
CA GLU A 60 -22.20 -1.79 -1.02
C GLU A 60 -22.06 -2.84 -2.12
N GLN A 61 -20.86 -3.37 -2.30
CA GLN A 61 -20.54 -4.23 -3.44
C GLN A 61 -20.36 -5.71 -3.07
N GLN A 62 -20.48 -6.07 -1.79
CA GLN A 62 -20.33 -7.44 -1.25
C GLN A 62 -19.07 -8.14 -1.74
N LYS A 63 -17.97 -7.40 -1.84
CA LYS A 63 -16.68 -7.91 -2.30
C LYS A 63 -15.53 -7.31 -1.49
N GLN A 64 -14.40 -8.00 -1.53
CA GLN A 64 -13.19 -7.52 -0.90
C GLN A 64 -12.67 -6.26 -1.60
N ALA A 65 -12.29 -5.27 -0.81
CA ALA A 65 -11.68 -4.02 -1.25
C ALA A 65 -10.38 -3.75 -0.50
N ILE A 66 -9.58 -2.82 -1.03
CA ILE A 66 -8.33 -2.37 -0.42
C ILE A 66 -8.54 -0.96 0.14
N LEU A 67 -8.42 -0.81 1.45
CA LEU A 67 -8.44 0.49 2.12
C LEU A 67 -7.00 1.00 2.28
N LEU A 68 -6.67 2.10 1.60
CA LEU A 68 -5.36 2.75 1.74
C LEU A 68 -5.32 3.55 3.05
N LEU A 69 -4.39 3.20 3.94
CA LEU A 69 -4.22 3.84 5.24
C LEU A 69 -3.19 4.96 5.20
N ASN A 70 -2.00 4.67 4.64
CA ASN A 70 -0.89 5.61 4.63
C ASN A 70 0.08 5.36 3.47
N LEU A 71 0.83 6.40 3.10
CA LEU A 71 1.88 6.40 2.09
C LEU A 71 3.07 7.16 2.67
N GLY A 72 4.15 6.45 2.99
CA GLY A 72 5.26 7.02 3.75
C GLY A 72 6.57 6.28 3.58
N SER A 73 7.64 6.82 4.17
CA SER A 73 8.95 6.16 4.16
C SER A 73 8.93 4.93 5.07
N HIS A 74 9.83 3.98 4.82
CA HIS A 74 10.03 2.80 5.64
C HIS A 74 10.22 3.16 7.12
N ASP A 75 10.94 4.26 7.40
CA ASP A 75 11.21 4.78 8.75
C ASP A 75 10.00 5.49 9.41
N GLU A 76 8.91 5.73 8.67
CA GLU A 76 7.65 6.25 9.22
C GLU A 76 6.60 5.14 9.42
N VAL A 77 6.91 3.91 8.97
CA VAL A 77 6.01 2.75 8.94
C VAL A 77 6.47 1.64 9.90
N TYR A 78 7.76 1.63 10.26
CA TYR A 78 8.37 0.80 11.30
C TYR A 78 9.10 1.69 12.30
#